data_AF-A0A7D5M8B8-F1
#
_entry.id   AF-A0A7D5M8B8-F1
#
_cell.length_a   1.000
_cell.length_b   1.000
_cell.length_c   1.000
_cell.angle_alpha   90.00
_cell.angle_beta   90.00
_cell.angle_gamma   90.00
#
_symmetry.space_group_name_H-M   'P 1'
#
loop_
_entity.id
_entity.type
_entity.pdbx_description
1 polymer ?
#
loop_
_entity_poly.entity_id
_entity_poly.type
_entity_poly.pdbx_seq_one_letter_code
_entity_poly.pdbx_strand_id
1 'polypeptide(L)'
;MKITDNVNPDRINRKPDKTFQLLSGAFVEQGITINLIELRQFVEKTDEKLGPYSLITSFVDTDKGQVEMIYDEGFRGENALERAAIFVLNNLGLSGLILRSIIYLNQELEK
;
A
#
# COMPACT_ATOMS: atom_id res chain seq x y z
N MET A 1 14.98 6.07 1.64
CA MET A 1 14.89 5.24 0.42
C MET A 1 13.43 4.91 0.17
N LYS A 2 12.98 4.88 -1.10
CA LYS A 2 11.62 4.44 -1.46
C LYS A 2 11.71 3.26 -2.42
N ILE A 3 11.15 2.12 -2.03
CA ILE A 3 11.06 0.90 -2.82
C ILE A 3 9.64 0.84 -3.41
N THR A 4 9.54 0.71 -4.73
CA THR A 4 8.27 0.51 -5.43
C THR A 4 8.30 -0.87 -6.07
N ASP A 5 7.50 -1.79 -5.56
CA ASP A 5 7.47 -3.17 -6.06
C ASP A 5 6.24 -3.41 -6.94
N ASN A 6 6.51 -3.95 -8.14
CA ASN A 6 5.52 -4.29 -9.16
C ASN A 6 4.59 -3.13 -9.57
N VAL A 7 4.98 -1.89 -9.30
CA VAL A 7 4.26 -0.68 -9.72
C VAL A 7 5.08 -0.01 -10.82
N ASN A 8 4.48 0.23 -12.00
CA ASN A 8 5.06 1.20 -12.93
C ASN A 8 5.09 2.57 -12.22
N PRO A 9 6.27 3.16 -11.95
CA PRO A 9 6.38 4.37 -11.15
C PRO A 9 5.49 5.52 -11.66
N ASP A 10 5.29 5.62 -12.96
CA ASP A 10 4.45 6.66 -13.58
C ASP A 10 2.98 6.62 -13.11
N ARG A 11 2.47 5.43 -12.75
CA ARG A 11 1.10 5.25 -12.25
C ARG A 11 0.88 5.88 -10.88
N ILE A 12 1.94 5.97 -10.06
CA ILE A 12 1.91 6.45 -8.68
C ILE A 12 2.80 7.67 -8.44
N ASN A 13 3.41 8.24 -9.49
CA ASN A 13 4.22 9.46 -9.41
C ASN A 13 3.32 10.73 -9.33
N ARG A 14 2.33 10.67 -8.43
CA ARG A 14 1.38 11.74 -8.12
C ARG A 14 0.86 11.51 -6.70
N LYS A 15 0.09 12.46 -6.16
CA LYS A 15 -0.59 12.25 -4.89
C LYS A 15 -1.73 11.22 -5.08
N PRO A 16 -1.95 10.32 -4.10
CA PRO A 16 -3.10 9.44 -4.15
C PRO A 16 -4.40 10.24 -4.08
N ASP A 17 -5.42 9.76 -4.77
CA ASP A 17 -6.75 10.38 -4.80
C ASP A 17 -7.47 10.19 -3.45
N LYS A 18 -7.23 9.05 -2.79
CA LYS A 18 -7.66 8.77 -1.42
C LYS A 18 -6.62 7.97 -0.66
N THR A 19 -6.59 8.11 0.65
CA THR A 19 -5.78 7.27 1.56
C THR A 19 -6.64 6.71 2.69
N PHE A 20 -6.25 5.54 3.18
CA PHE A 20 -6.86 4.90 4.34
C PHE A 20 -5.75 4.42 5.27
N GLN A 21 -5.64 5.04 6.43
CA GLN A 21 -4.66 4.66 7.44
C GLN A 21 -5.10 3.35 8.11
N LEU A 22 -4.27 2.31 7.98
CA LEU A 22 -4.50 1.01 8.61
C LEU A 22 -3.92 0.97 10.02
N LEU A 23 -2.71 1.54 10.19
CA LEU A 23 -2.01 1.58 11.46
C LEU A 23 -1.05 2.77 11.49
N SER A 24 -0.91 3.43 12.64
CA SER A 24 0.08 4.49 12.86
C SER A 24 0.63 4.42 14.27
N GLY A 25 1.91 4.74 14.43
CA GLY A 25 2.64 4.69 15.69
C GLY A 25 3.99 4.02 15.50
N ALA A 26 4.85 4.04 16.51
CA ALA A 26 6.16 3.41 16.46
C ALA A 26 6.09 2.00 17.05
N PHE A 27 6.16 0.97 16.20
CA PHE A 27 6.24 -0.42 16.62
C PHE A 27 7.40 -1.13 15.91
N VAL A 28 8.01 -2.09 16.59
CA VAL A 28 9.23 -2.75 16.12
C VAL A 28 8.90 -4.15 15.66
N GLU A 29 9.23 -4.46 14.41
CA GLU A 29 9.10 -5.78 13.81
C GLU A 29 10.45 -6.18 13.22
N GLN A 30 11.01 -7.29 13.71
CA GLN A 30 12.32 -7.80 13.27
C GLN A 30 13.46 -6.77 13.30
N GLY A 31 13.42 -5.84 14.27
CA GLY A 31 14.42 -4.78 14.43
C GLY A 31 14.22 -3.54 13.55
N ILE A 32 13.16 -3.51 12.74
CA ILE A 32 12.74 -2.35 11.93
C ILE A 32 11.58 -1.65 12.65
N THR A 33 11.67 -0.32 12.79
CA THR A 33 10.58 0.48 13.36
C THR A 33 9.64 0.88 12.25
N ILE A 34 8.39 0.44 12.33
CA ILE A 34 7.32 0.84 11.43
C ILE A 34 6.59 2.02 12.06
N ASN A 35 6.38 3.09 11.26
CA ASN A 35 5.77 4.34 11.70
C ASN A 35 4.31 4.48 11.20
N LEU A 36 4.04 4.00 9.99
CA LEU A 36 2.76 4.16 9.30
C LEU A 36 2.54 3.02 8.32
N ILE A 37 1.30 2.52 8.30
CA ILE A 37 0.78 1.64 7.26
C ILE A 37 -0.53 2.22 6.75
N GLU A 38 -0.62 2.42 5.44
CA GLU A 38 -1.83 2.91 4.78
C GLU A 38 -2.08 2.19 3.45
N LEU A 39 -3.34 2.15 3.05
CA LEU A 39 -3.72 1.91 1.67
C LEU A 39 -3.89 3.24 0.96
N ARG A 40 -3.48 3.30 -0.30
CA ARG A 40 -3.60 4.48 -1.16
C ARG A 40 -4.31 4.11 -2.44
N GLN A 41 -5.24 4.95 -2.87
CA GLN A 41 -5.99 4.76 -4.10
C GLN A 41 -5.54 5.77 -5.15
N PHE A 42 -5.34 5.27 -6.36
CA PHE A 42 -5.14 6.04 -7.57
C PHE A 42 -6.22 5.64 -8.57
N VAL A 43 -7.14 6.56 -8.88
CA VAL A 43 -8.14 6.37 -9.93
C VAL A 43 -7.48 6.66 -11.26
N GLU A 44 -7.28 5.63 -12.07
CA GLU A 44 -6.53 5.75 -13.34
C GLU A 44 -7.43 6.15 -14.51
N LYS A 45 -8.69 5.73 -14.47
CA LYS A 45 -9.73 6.08 -15.42
C LYS A 45 -11.11 5.82 -14.82
N THR A 46 -12.12 6.45 -15.40
CA THR A 46 -13.53 6.20 -15.06
C THR A 46 -14.25 5.73 -16.31
N ASP A 47 -14.81 4.53 -16.25
CA ASP A 47 -15.68 4.00 -17.30
C ASP A 47 -17.13 4.39 -17.03
N GLU A 48 -17.87 4.79 -18.06
CA GLU A 48 -19.25 5.27 -17.92
C GLU A 48 -20.22 4.20 -17.38
N LYS A 49 -19.95 2.91 -17.62
CA LYS A 49 -20.81 1.79 -17.22
C LYS A 49 -20.30 1.08 -15.96
N LEU A 50 -18.98 0.92 -15.84
CA LEU A 50 -18.35 0.13 -14.77
C LEU A 50 -17.84 0.98 -13.60
N GLY A 51 -17.77 2.31 -13.76
CA GLY A 51 -17.28 3.23 -12.74
C GLY A 51 -15.75 3.35 -12.69
N PRO A 52 -15.19 3.82 -11.56
CA PRO A 52 -13.75 4.11 -11.46
C PRO A 52 -12.90 2.83 -11.46
N TYR A 53 -11.92 2.80 -12.35
CA TYR A 53 -10.81 1.85 -12.31
C TYR A 53 -9.79 2.33 -11.28
N SER A 54 -9.61 1.56 -10.23
CA SER A 54 -8.76 1.93 -9.10
C SER A 54 -7.52 1.04 -9.06
N LEU A 55 -6.37 1.67 -8.91
CA LEU A 55 -5.14 1.06 -8.43
C LEU A 55 -5.04 1.34 -6.92
N ILE A 56 -4.98 0.29 -6.11
CA ILE A 56 -4.76 0.38 -4.67
C ILE A 56 -3.36 -0.12 -4.37
N THR A 57 -2.55 0.73 -3.73
CA THR A 57 -1.24 0.34 -3.21
C THR A 57 -1.27 0.25 -1.69
N SER A 58 -0.48 -0.67 -1.14
CA SER A 58 -0.10 -0.64 0.28
C SER A 58 1.19 0.15 0.43
N PHE A 59 1.20 1.11 1.35
CA PHE A 59 2.35 1.92 1.69
C PHE A 59 2.75 1.69 3.14
N VAL A 60 4.02 1.38 3.36
CA VAL A 60 4.62 1.16 4.69
C VAL A 60 5.80 2.11 4.85
N ASP A 61 5.72 2.97 5.85
CA ASP A 61 6.80 3.89 6.25
C ASP A 61 7.54 3.33 7.47
N THR A 62 8.87 3.27 7.38
CA THR A 62 9.74 2.72 8.41
C THR A 62 10.97 3.60 8.63
N ASP A 63 11.71 3.34 9.70
CA ASP A 63 13.02 3.98 9.96
C ASP A 63 14.10 3.58 8.94
N LYS A 64 13.91 2.51 8.16
CA LYS A 64 14.82 2.06 7.11
C LYS A 64 14.42 2.51 5.71
N GLY A 65 13.25 3.14 5.57
CA GLY A 65 12.72 3.61 4.29
C GLY A 65 11.25 3.28 4.10
N GLN A 66 10.80 3.49 2.87
CA GLN A 66 9.41 3.36 2.47
C GLN A 66 9.25 2.23 1.48
N VAL A 67 8.20 1.42 1.64
CA VAL A 67 7.83 0.37 0.69
C VAL A 67 6.42 0.64 0.19
N GLU A 68 6.25 0.71 -1.13
CA GLU A 68 4.96 0.85 -1.79
C GLU A 68 4.77 -0.30 -2.79
N MET A 69 3.71 -1.10 -2.61
CA MET A 69 3.40 -2.31 -3.39
C MET A 69 1.99 -2.24 -3.94
N ILE A 70 1.73 -2.82 -5.12
CA ILE A 70 0.34 -3.06 -5.55
C ILE A 70 -0.34 -3.99 -4.56
N TYR A 71 -1.50 -3.57 -4.06
CA TYR A 71 -2.38 -4.40 -3.23
C TYR A 71 -3.53 -4.99 -4.04
N ASP A 72 -4.20 -4.15 -4.84
CA ASP A 72 -5.33 -4.55 -5.69
C ASP A 72 -5.47 -3.58 -6.86
N GLU A 73 -6.00 -4.03 -8.00
CA GLU A 73 -6.32 -3.18 -9.13
C GLU A 73 -7.55 -3.67 -9.89
N GLY A 74 -8.34 -2.75 -10.46
CA GLY A 74 -9.49 -3.11 -11.30
C GLY A 74 -10.70 -2.20 -11.18
N PHE A 75 -11.80 -2.63 -11.81
CA PHE A 75 -13.13 -2.06 -11.61
C PHE A 75 -13.67 -2.46 -10.25
N ARG A 76 -13.38 -1.64 -9.25
CA ARG A 76 -13.76 -1.88 -7.86
C ARG A 76 -14.89 -0.93 -7.40
N GLY A 77 -15.45 -0.08 -8.26
CA GLY A 77 -16.54 0.83 -7.89
C GLY A 77 -16.14 1.87 -6.83
N GLU A 78 -17.11 2.59 -6.28
CA GLU A 78 -16.85 3.85 -5.54
C GLU A 78 -16.16 3.69 -4.18
N ASN A 79 -16.43 2.58 -3.46
CA ASN A 79 -15.89 2.30 -2.12
C ASN A 79 -14.74 1.27 -2.15
N ALA A 80 -13.96 1.28 -3.23
CA ALA A 80 -12.89 0.29 -3.45
C ALA A 80 -11.88 0.27 -2.29
N LEU A 81 -11.42 1.45 -1.88
CA LEU A 81 -10.39 1.61 -0.85
C LEU A 81 -10.87 1.16 0.53
N GLU A 82 -12.08 1.55 0.92
CA GLU A 82 -12.67 1.23 2.21
C GLU A 82 -12.91 -0.28 2.33
N ARG A 83 -13.39 -0.94 1.27
CA ARG A 83 -13.57 -2.40 1.28
C ARG A 83 -12.24 -3.14 1.34
N ALA A 84 -11.22 -2.67 0.63
CA ALA A 84 -9.87 -3.21 0.73
C ALA A 84 -9.34 -3.08 2.17
N ALA A 85 -9.50 -1.91 2.79
CA ALA A 85 -9.07 -1.68 4.17
C ALA A 85 -9.76 -2.62 5.17
N ILE A 86 -11.10 -2.74 5.08
CA ILE A 86 -11.87 -3.67 5.92
C ILE A 86 -11.38 -5.11 5.73
N PHE A 87 -11.11 -5.52 4.49
CA PHE A 87 -10.60 -6.87 4.22
C PHE A 87 -9.23 -7.10 4.86
N VAL A 88 -8.30 -6.15 4.72
CA VAL A 88 -6.96 -6.21 5.34
C VAL A 88 -7.06 -6.35 6.86
N LEU A 89 -7.88 -5.51 7.49
CA LEU A 89 -8.02 -5.48 8.95
C LEU A 89 -8.68 -6.76 9.50
N ASN A 90 -9.59 -7.37 8.76
CA ASN A 90 -10.34 -8.54 9.22
C ASN A 90 -9.68 -9.90 8.91
N ASN A 91 -8.66 -9.97 8.05
CA ASN A 91 -8.13 -11.25 7.54
C ASN A 91 -6.61 -11.42 7.70
N LEU A 92 -6.02 -10.96 8.82
CA LEU A 92 -4.55 -10.97 9.04
C LEU A 92 -3.75 -10.30 7.90
N GLY A 93 -4.41 -9.46 7.09
CA GLY A 93 -3.78 -8.84 5.92
C GLY A 93 -2.65 -7.90 6.34
N LEU A 94 -2.80 -7.25 7.49
CA LEU A 94 -1.79 -6.33 8.03
C LEU A 94 -0.44 -7.04 8.27
N SER A 95 -0.47 -8.23 8.86
CA SER A 95 0.73 -9.04 9.09
C SER A 95 1.41 -9.42 7.77
N GLY A 96 0.62 -9.73 6.73
CA GLY A 96 1.14 -10.01 5.39
C GLY A 96 1.80 -8.80 4.73
N LEU A 97 1.22 -7.61 4.87
CA LEU A 97 1.81 -6.35 4.37
C LEU A 97 3.14 -6.06 5.06
N ILE A 98 3.18 -6.18 6.39
CA ILE A 98 4.40 -5.98 7.20
C ILE A 98 5.50 -6.94 6.76
N LEU A 99 5.22 -8.24 6.69
CA LEU A 99 6.21 -9.25 6.35
C LEU A 99 6.83 -9.00 4.97
N ARG A 100 5.99 -8.71 3.96
CA ARG A 100 6.48 -8.40 2.61
C ARG A 100 7.35 -7.15 2.59
N SER A 101 6.94 -6.09 3.28
CA SER A 101 7.74 -4.85 3.36
C SER A 101 9.10 -5.07 4.02
N ILE A 102 9.16 -5.85 5.10
CA ILE A 102 10.43 -6.18 5.76
C ILE A 102 11.34 -6.99 4.83
N ILE A 103 10.80 -7.97 4.10
CA ILE A 103 11.57 -8.76 3.13
C ILE A 103 12.22 -7.84 2.08
N TYR A 104 11.46 -6.90 1.51
CA TYR A 104 12.01 -5.95 0.53
C TYR A 104 13.06 -5.01 1.13
N LEU A 105 12.83 -4.50 2.33
CA LEU A 105 13.81 -3.64 3.01
C LEU A 105 15.12 -4.39 3.26
N ASN A 106 15.06 -5.63 3.76
CA ASN A 106 16.26 -6.42 4.01
C ASN A 106 17.02 -6.72 2.71
N GLN A 107 16.31 -7.08 1.63
CA GLN A 107 16.93 -7.32 0.33
C GLN A 107 17.66 -6.09 -0.23
N GLU A 108 17.17 -4.88 0.02
CA GLU A 108 17.88 -3.66 -0.39
C GLU A 108 19.03 -3.28 0.57
N LEU A 109 18.91 -3.59 1.86
CA LEU A 109 19.94 -3.30 2.86
C LEU A 109 21.15 -4.25 2.77
N GLU A 110 20.97 -5.45 2.23
CA GLU A 110 22.02 -6.45 2.02
C GLU A 110 22.80 -6.26 0.71
N LYS A 111 22.42 -5.30 -0.14
CA LYS A 111 23.13 -4.93 -1.38
C LYS A 111 24.29 -3.97 -1.11
#